data_AF-A0A7T9XTH0-F1
#
_entry.id   AF-A0A7T9XTH0-F1
#
_cell.length_a   1.000
_cell.length_b   1.000
_cell.length_c   1.000
_cell.angle_alpha   90.00
_cell.angle_beta   90.00
_cell.angle_gamma   90.00
#
_symmetry.space_group_name_H-M   'P 1'
#
loop_
_entity.id
_entity.type
_entity.pdbx_description
1 polymer ?
#
loop_
_entity_poly.entity_id
_entity_poly.type
_entity_poly.pdbx_seq_one_letter_code
_entity_poly.pdbx_strand_id
1 'polypeptide(L)'
;MKIDITEIRKITVQILIDITRVWMYRKYLKALFLHEEMGVSLDALSKEFNVSIDTVKKYIAKVNQIEKSGSKEEKYKMIIAMLIPEKNKYDNRDIEEIRRYVIGNNLHAEEWFYKN
;
A
#
# COMPACT_ATOMS: atom_id res chain seq x y z
N MET A 1 11.70 23.48 0.25
CA MET A 1 10.78 23.62 -0.91
C MET A 1 9.42 24.04 -0.38
N LYS A 2 8.86 25.18 -0.81
CA LYS A 2 7.49 25.57 -0.42
C LYS A 2 6.54 24.92 -1.42
N ILE A 3 5.81 23.89 -0.99
CA ILE A 3 4.75 23.28 -1.79
C ILE A 3 3.54 24.21 -1.69
N ASP A 4 3.02 24.65 -2.83
CA ASP A 4 1.84 25.51 -2.86
C ASP A 4 0.53 24.74 -2.66
N ILE A 5 -0.57 25.46 -2.45
CA ILE A 5 -1.89 24.86 -2.20
C ILE A 5 -2.42 24.06 -3.39
N THR A 6 -2.05 24.42 -4.61
CA THR A 6 -2.45 23.71 -5.84
C THR A 6 -1.78 22.34 -5.88
N GLU A 7 -0.50 22.28 -5.56
CA GLU A 7 0.27 21.05 -5.51
C GLU A 7 -0.22 20.12 -4.39
N ILE A 8 -0.51 20.67 -3.20
CA ILE A 8 -1.15 19.92 -2.10
C ILE A 8 -2.47 19.28 -2.57
N ARG A 9 -3.30 20.02 -3.32
CA ARG A 9 -4.55 19.49 -3.87
C ARG A 9 -4.31 18.35 -4.86
N LYS A 10 -3.36 18.51 -5.79
CA LYS A 10 -3.00 17.45 -6.75
C LYS A 10 -2.53 16.18 -6.05
N ILE A 11 -1.61 16.32 -5.08
CA ILE A 11 -1.12 15.19 -4.27
C ILE A 11 -2.29 14.50 -3.59
N THR A 12 -3.22 15.26 -3.00
CA THR A 12 -4.38 14.71 -2.30
C THR A 12 -5.28 13.92 -3.24
N VAL A 13 -5.61 14.47 -4.40
CA VAL A 13 -6.43 13.77 -5.40
C VAL A 13 -5.77 12.47 -5.85
N GLN A 14 -4.45 12.50 -6.11
CA GLN A 14 -3.70 11.32 -6.49
C GLN A 14 -3.74 10.24 -5.39
N ILE A 15 -3.54 10.61 -4.11
CA ILE A 15 -3.66 9.69 -2.97
C ILE A 15 -5.05 9.03 -2.93
N LEU A 16 -6.13 9.81 -3.12
CA LEU A 16 -7.50 9.28 -3.12
C LEU A 16 -7.72 8.28 -4.25
N ILE A 17 -7.14 8.53 -5.43
CA ILE A 17 -7.15 7.58 -6.56
C ILE A 17 -6.39 6.31 -6.17
N ASP A 18 -5.19 6.43 -5.63
CA ASP A 18 -4.31 5.30 -5.35
C ASP A 18 -4.82 4.40 -4.22
N ILE A 19 -5.52 4.96 -3.22
CA ILE A 19 -6.23 4.19 -2.19
C ILE A 19 -7.16 3.14 -2.83
N THR A 20 -7.76 3.44 -3.98
CA THR A 20 -8.64 2.50 -4.67
C THR A 20 -7.89 1.40 -5.42
N ARG A 21 -6.59 1.58 -5.68
CA ARG A 21 -5.75 0.75 -6.56
C ARG A 21 -4.78 -0.17 -5.82
N VAL A 22 -4.58 0.01 -4.52
CA VAL A 22 -3.65 -0.82 -3.70
C VAL A 22 -4.24 -2.12 -3.17
N TRP A 23 -5.29 -2.66 -3.80
CA TRP A 23 -5.98 -3.87 -3.33
C TRP A 23 -5.10 -5.12 -3.24
N MET A 24 -4.12 -5.27 -4.14
CA MET A 24 -3.16 -6.39 -4.07
C MET A 24 -2.20 -6.25 -2.89
N TYR A 25 -1.74 -5.04 -2.58
CA TYR A 25 -0.86 -4.79 -1.43
C TYR A 25 -1.58 -5.10 -0.11
N ARG A 26 -2.87 -4.78 -0.02
CA ARG A 26 -3.73 -5.20 1.11
C ARG A 26 -3.78 -6.72 1.24
N LYS A 27 -3.90 -7.46 0.13
CA LYS A 27 -3.87 -8.93 0.15
C LYS A 27 -2.52 -9.46 0.64
N TYR A 28 -1.41 -8.87 0.20
CA TYR A 28 -0.07 -9.26 0.64
C TYR A 28 0.10 -9.08 2.16
N LEU A 29 -0.23 -7.89 2.65
CA LEU A 29 -0.15 -7.55 4.08
C LEU A 29 -1.09 -8.42 4.92
N LYS A 30 -2.33 -8.62 4.48
CA LYS A 30 -3.29 -9.49 5.18
C LYS A 30 -2.79 -10.93 5.26
N ALA A 31 -2.27 -11.48 4.17
CA ALA A 31 -1.73 -12.84 4.16
C ALA A 31 -0.52 -12.98 5.10
N LEU A 32 0.39 -12.00 5.11
CA LEU A 32 1.54 -11.97 6.02
C LEU A 32 1.07 -11.90 7.49
N PHE A 33 0.23 -10.93 7.83
CA PHE A 33 -0.27 -10.73 9.19
C PHE A 33 -1.00 -11.96 9.73
N LEU A 34 -1.93 -12.53 8.95
CA LEU A 34 -2.65 -13.73 9.38
C LEU A 34 -1.71 -14.92 9.58
N HIS A 35 -0.68 -15.06 8.74
CA HIS A 35 0.26 -16.16 8.85
C HIS A 35 1.24 -16.00 10.02
N GLU A 36 1.93 -14.87 10.10
CA GLU A 36 3.04 -14.65 11.04
C GLU A 36 2.55 -14.21 12.43
N GLU A 37 1.55 -13.33 12.50
CA GLU A 37 1.07 -12.78 13.78
C GLU A 37 -0.06 -13.63 14.39
N MET A 38 -0.92 -14.21 13.54
CA MET A 38 -2.08 -15.01 14.00
C MET A 38 -1.89 -16.53 13.87
N GLY A 39 -0.77 -16.99 13.28
CA GLY A 39 -0.48 -18.41 13.14
C GLY A 39 -1.42 -19.18 12.20
N VAL A 40 -2.12 -18.50 11.29
CA VAL A 40 -3.03 -19.14 10.36
C VAL A 40 -2.24 -19.96 9.34
N SER A 41 -2.66 -21.21 9.11
CA SER A 41 -1.99 -22.12 8.18
C SER A 41 -2.17 -21.69 6.72
N LEU A 42 -1.21 -22.07 5.87
CA LEU A 42 -1.27 -21.78 4.43
C LEU A 42 -2.50 -22.40 3.76
N ASP A 43 -2.94 -23.58 4.23
CA ASP A 43 -4.19 -24.23 3.77
C ASP A 43 -5.44 -23.41 4.11
N ALA A 44 -5.51 -22.86 5.32
CA ALA A 44 -6.63 -22.01 5.73
C ALA A 44 -6.65 -20.70 4.93
N LEU A 45 -5.49 -20.07 4.72
CA LEU A 45 -5.37 -18.87 3.89
C LEU A 45 -5.70 -19.15 2.42
N SER A 46 -5.29 -20.30 1.88
CA SER A 46 -5.62 -20.72 0.52
C SER A 46 -7.13 -20.78 0.30
N LYS A 47 -7.87 -21.30 1.29
CA LYS A 47 -9.34 -21.31 1.29
C LYS A 47 -9.93 -19.91 1.47
N GLU A 48 -9.42 -19.12 2.41
CA GLU A 48 -9.91 -17.76 2.68
C GLU A 48 -9.78 -16.83 1.47
N PHE A 49 -8.63 -16.88 0.79
CA PHE A 49 -8.36 -16.06 -0.38
C PHE A 49 -8.86 -16.68 -1.69
N ASN A 50 -9.34 -17.92 -1.66
CA ASN A 50 -9.72 -18.71 -2.83
C ASN A 50 -8.61 -18.77 -3.90
N VAL A 51 -7.40 -19.15 -3.49
CA VAL A 51 -6.21 -19.29 -4.36
C VAL A 51 -5.39 -20.51 -3.95
N SER A 52 -4.43 -20.93 -4.77
CA SER A 52 -3.52 -22.02 -4.40
C SER A 52 -2.60 -21.65 -3.23
N ILE A 53 -2.13 -22.66 -2.49
CA ILE A 53 -1.12 -22.51 -1.42
C ILE A 53 0.13 -21.78 -1.93
N ASP A 54 0.60 -22.10 -3.14
CA ASP A 54 1.76 -21.42 -3.73
C ASP A 54 1.50 -19.94 -4.00
N THR A 55 0.27 -19.56 -4.31
CA THR A 55 -0.11 -18.14 -4.45
C THR A 55 -0.07 -17.43 -3.09
N VAL A 56 -0.53 -18.08 -2.01
CA VAL A 56 -0.41 -17.54 -0.65
C VAL A 56 1.06 -17.34 -0.27
N LYS A 57 1.93 -18.33 -0.54
CA LYS A 57 3.38 -18.19 -0.31
C LYS A 57 3.96 -17.00 -1.06
N LYS A 58 3.52 -16.76 -2.31
CA LYS A 58 3.92 -15.60 -3.10
C LYS A 58 3.44 -14.28 -2.48
N TYR A 59 2.23 -14.23 -1.94
CA TYR A 59 1.71 -13.03 -1.26
C TYR A 59 2.57 -12.66 -0.06
N ILE A 60 2.90 -13.63 0.79
CA ILE A 60 3.76 -13.46 1.97
C ILE A 60 5.16 -13.00 1.53
N ALA A 61 5.77 -13.70 0.56
CA ALA A 61 7.10 -13.37 0.06
C ALA A 61 7.17 -11.98 -0.58
N LYS A 62 6.07 -11.50 -1.19
CA LYS A 62 6.02 -10.22 -1.89
C LYS A 62 6.21 -9.03 -0.93
N VAL A 63 5.73 -9.12 0.32
CA VAL A 63 5.95 -8.05 1.32
C VAL A 63 7.45 -7.88 1.59
N ASN A 64 8.14 -8.98 1.89
CA ASN A 64 9.59 -9.01 2.12
C ASN A 64 10.38 -8.53 0.89
N GLN A 65 9.93 -8.86 -0.32
CA GLN A 65 10.55 -8.36 -1.55
C GLN A 65 10.40 -6.85 -1.71
N ILE A 66 9.23 -6.29 -1.42
CA ILE A 66 8.99 -4.85 -1.53
C ILE A 66 9.83 -4.08 -0.51
N GLU A 67 9.91 -4.57 0.73
CA GLU A 67 10.72 -3.94 1.78
C GLU A 67 12.20 -3.83 1.37
N LYS A 68 12.74 -4.94 0.84
CA LYS A 68 14.12 -5.03 0.34
C LYS A 68 14.32 -4.32 -1.01
N SER A 69 13.24 -3.97 -1.71
CA SER A 69 13.34 -3.30 -3.01
C SER A 69 13.79 -1.85 -2.88
N GLY A 70 14.43 -1.33 -3.92
CA GLY A 70 14.68 0.11 -4.07
C GLY A 70 13.48 0.89 -4.63
N SER A 71 12.35 0.23 -4.93
CA SER A 71 11.22 0.86 -5.61
C SER A 71 10.43 1.75 -4.64
N LYS A 72 10.53 3.06 -4.84
CA LYS A 72 9.72 4.04 -4.11
C LYS A 72 8.23 3.87 -4.36
N GLU A 73 7.85 3.48 -5.58
CA GLU A 73 6.45 3.25 -5.96
C GLU A 73 5.85 2.08 -5.19
N GLU A 74 6.52 0.92 -5.18
CA GLU A 74 6.04 -0.26 -4.46
C GLU A 74 5.93 0.04 -2.95
N LYS A 75 6.92 0.73 -2.39
CA LYS A 75 6.93 1.15 -0.98
C LYS A 75 5.78 2.11 -0.66
N TYR A 76 5.54 3.10 -1.51
CA TYR A 76 4.42 4.02 -1.39
C TYR A 76 3.07 3.29 -1.37
N LYS A 77 2.84 2.40 -2.35
CA LYS A 77 1.61 1.60 -2.41
C LYS A 77 1.43 0.71 -1.18
N MET A 78 2.52 0.19 -0.62
CA MET A 78 2.50 -0.59 0.62
C MET A 78 2.14 0.28 1.83
N ILE A 79 2.68 1.51 1.94
CA ILE A 79 2.31 2.47 2.99
C ILE A 79 0.82 2.81 2.95
N ILE A 80 0.26 3.08 1.76
CA ILE A 80 -1.19 3.32 1.63
C ILE A 80 -1.98 2.10 2.13
N ALA A 81 -1.57 0.89 1.76
CA ALA A 81 -2.27 -0.32 2.16
C ALA A 81 -2.16 -0.63 3.66
N MET A 82 -1.06 -0.24 4.31
CA MET A 82 -0.88 -0.35 5.76
C MET A 82 -1.76 0.64 6.54
N LEU A 83 -1.75 1.91 6.12
CA LEU A 83 -2.54 2.96 6.79
C LEU A 83 -4.04 2.81 6.50
N ILE A 84 -4.39 2.34 5.30
CA ILE A 84 -5.78 2.19 4.86
C ILE A 84 -6.00 0.73 4.42
N PRO A 85 -6.14 -0.20 5.40
CA PRO A 85 -6.33 -1.62 5.13
C PRO A 85 -7.66 -1.91 4.44
N GLU A 86 -8.65 -1.03 4.58
CA GLU A 86 -9.95 -1.14 3.96
C GLU A 86 -10.23 0.08 3.07
N LYS A 87 -10.57 -0.16 1.79
CA LYS A 87 -10.67 0.87 0.73
C LYS A 87 -11.46 2.13 1.11
N ASN A 88 -12.54 1.98 1.88
CA ASN A 88 -13.46 3.07 2.20
C ASN A 88 -13.46 3.43 3.69
N LYS A 89 -12.48 2.94 4.47
CA LYS A 89 -12.33 3.28 5.88
C LYS A 89 -11.03 4.04 6.08
N TYR A 90 -11.11 5.35 5.89
CA TYR A 90 -10.02 6.27 6.16
C TYR A 90 -10.59 7.61 6.63
N ASP A 91 -9.80 8.31 7.43
CA ASP A 91 -10.11 9.66 7.90
C ASP A 91 -9.07 10.68 7.37
N ASN A 92 -9.25 11.95 7.75
CA ASN A 92 -8.35 13.02 7.31
C ASN A 92 -6.91 12.85 7.80
N ARG A 93 -6.69 12.15 8.93
CA ARG A 93 -5.35 11.89 9.48
C ARG A 93 -4.61 10.89 8.62
N ASP A 94 -5.27 9.83 8.15
CA ASP A 94 -4.67 8.85 7.24
C ASP A 94 -4.18 9.52 5.95
N ILE A 95 -5.02 10.38 5.36
CA ILE A 95 -4.66 11.13 4.15
C ILE A 95 -3.50 12.09 4.40
N GLU A 96 -3.50 12.78 5.54
CA GLU A 96 -2.43 13.70 5.93
C GLU A 96 -1.11 12.96 6.17
N GLU A 97 -1.14 11.77 6.77
CA GLU A 97 0.04 10.95 6.98
C GLU A 97 0.64 10.46 5.64
N ILE A 98 -0.20 9.97 4.73
CA ILE A 98 0.24 9.60 3.38
C ILE A 98 0.82 10.82 2.65
N ARG A 99 0.18 12.00 2.78
CA ARG A 99 0.67 13.24 2.17
C ARG A 99 2.04 13.64 2.72
N ARG A 100 2.23 13.58 4.04
CA ARG A 100 3.54 13.83 4.68
C ARG A 100 4.60 12.88 4.16
N TYR A 101 4.25 11.61 3.98
CA TYR A 101 5.15 10.62 3.39
C TYR A 101 5.53 10.98 1.94
N VAL A 102 4.55 11.31 1.09
CA VAL A 102 4.75 11.73 -0.30
C VAL A 102 5.64 12.98 -0.41
N ILE A 103 5.39 13.98 0.44
CA ILE A 103 6.15 15.23 0.44
C ILE A 103 7.56 15.00 0.99
N GLY A 104 7.68 14.33 2.14
CA GLY A 104 8.96 14.08 2.81
C GLY A 104 9.92 13.24 1.99
N ASN A 105 9.41 12.32 1.16
CA ASN A 105 10.20 11.48 0.26
C ASN A 105 10.29 12.01 -1.19
N ASN A 106 9.76 13.22 -1.44
CA ASN A 106 9.73 13.86 -2.76
C ASN A 106 9.08 12.99 -3.86
N LEU A 107 8.09 12.16 -3.51
CA LEU A 107 7.46 11.22 -4.45
C LEU A 107 6.64 11.93 -5.52
N HIS A 108 6.04 13.06 -5.17
CA HIS A 108 5.27 13.90 -6.09
C HIS A 108 6.09 14.45 -7.27
N ALA A 109 7.42 14.48 -7.16
CA ALA A 109 8.31 14.86 -8.26
C ALA A 109 8.72 13.68 -9.15
N GLU A 110 8.36 12.44 -8.79
CA GLU A 110 8.69 11.24 -9.57
C GLU A 110 7.76 11.11 -10.78
N GLU A 111 8.29 10.65 -11.91
CA GLU A 111 7.51 10.57 -13.16
C GLU A 111 6.28 9.65 -13.05
N TRP A 112 6.33 8.63 -12.20
CA TRP A 112 5.26 7.65 -12.05
C TRP A 112 4.11 8.15 -11.17
N PHE A 113 4.33 9.18 -10.34
CA PHE A 113 3.40 9.51 -9.26
C PHE A 113 2.03 9.98 -9.75
N TYR A 114 1.99 10.79 -10.81
CA TYR A 114 0.74 11.27 -11.42
C TYR A 114 0.31 10.46 -12.65
N LYS A 115 1.02 9.36 -12.97
CA LYS A 115 0.65 8.50 -14.11
C LYS A 115 -0.53 7.62 -13.69
N ASN A 116 -1.66 7.84 -14.37
CA ASN A 116 -2.91 7.09 -14.17
C ASN A 116 -2.87 5.71 -14.83
#